data_AF-A0A455UC28-F1
#
_entry.id   AF-A0A455UC28-F1
#
_cell.length_a   1.000
_cell.length_b   1.000
_cell.length_c   1.000
_cell.angle_alpha   90.00
_cell.angle_beta   90.00
_cell.angle_gamma   90.00
#
_symmetry.space_group_name_H-M   'P 1'
#
loop_
_entity.id
_entity.type
_entity.pdbx_description
1 polymer ?
#
loop_
_entity_poly.entity_id
_entity_poly.type
_entity_poly.pdbx_seq_one_letter_code
_entity_poly.pdbx_strand_id
1 'polypeptide(L)' 'MSLDDVATLAEELETSGVTYEIGIYSGAPHAFSVFGSDAYHERADQRSWDTFNVWLEEML' A
#
# COMPACT_ATOMS: atom_id res chain seq x y z
N MET A 1 12.37 -2.51 -2.77
CA MET A 1 12.22 -1.46 -1.75
C MET A 1 12.45 -2.08 -0.40
N SER A 2 13.30 -1.48 0.43
CA SER A 2 13.53 -1.92 1.80
C SER A 2 12.45 -1.35 2.74
N LEU A 3 12.35 -1.88 3.97
CA LEU A 3 11.49 -1.26 4.99
C LEU A 3 12.04 0.10 5.45
N ASP A 4 13.35 0.33 5.33
CA ASP A 4 13.99 1.60 5.69
C ASP A 4 13.58 2.73 4.74
N ASP A 5 13.41 2.42 3.44
CA ASP A 5 12.88 3.38 2.45
C ASP A 5 11.44 3.81 2.81
N VAL A 6 10.63 2.87 3.31
CA VAL A 6 9.25 3.15 3.73
C VAL A 6 9.21 3.99 5.00
N ALA A 7 10.10 3.70 5.96
CA ALA A 7 10.23 4.49 7.19
C ALA A 7 10.68 5.92 6.88
N THR A 8 11.65 6.09 5.98
CA THR A 8 12.10 7.42 5.53
C THR A 8 10.94 8.23 4.92
N LEU A 9 10.13 7.62 4.05
CA LEU A 9 8.95 8.28 3.49
C LEU A 9 7.92 8.66 4.57
N ALA A 10 7.67 7.77 5.54
CA ALA A 10 6.75 8.05 6.63
C ALA A 10 7.21 9.27 7.47
N GLU A 11 8.49 9.35 7.80
CA GLU A 11 9.08 10.50 8.52
C GLU A 11 8.90 11.82 7.75
N GLU A 12 9.06 11.81 6.42
CA GLU A 12 8.85 12.99 5.56
C GLU A 12 7.37 13.43 5.55
N LEU A 13 6.44 12.49 5.48
CA LEU A 13 4.99 12.76 5.52
C LEU A 13 4.55 13.32 6.88
N GLU A 14 5.06 12.75 7.97
CA GLU A 14 4.81 13.25 9.34
C GLU A 14 5.36 14.65 9.54
N THR A 15 6.60 14.90 9.10
CA THR A 15 7.26 16.21 9.20
C THR A 15 6.51 17.28 8.42
N SER A 16 5.90 16.92 7.29
CA SER A 16 5.09 17.83 6.48
C SER A 16 3.64 17.99 6.97
N GLY A 17 3.24 17.29 8.03
CA GLY A 17 1.88 17.34 8.58
C GLY A 17 0.83 16.73 7.65
N VAL A 18 1.24 15.85 6.75
CA VAL A 18 0.34 15.17 5.82
C VAL A 18 -0.34 14.00 6.52
N THR A 19 -1.66 13.90 6.38
CA THR A 19 -2.38 12.70 6.80
C THR A 19 -2.17 11.60 5.74
N TYR A 20 -1.72 10.43 6.16
CA TYR A 20 -1.39 9.33 5.26
C TYR A 20 -1.73 7.97 5.86
N GLU A 21 -1.79 6.96 4.99
CA GLU A 21 -1.83 5.54 5.36
C GLU A 21 -0.81 4.76 4.52
N ILE A 22 -0.11 3.80 5.13
CA ILE A 22 0.83 2.90 4.45
C ILE A 22 0.43 1.44 4.73
N GLY A 23 0.08 0.70 3.68
CA GLY A 23 -0.20 -0.74 3.76
C GLY A 23 0.99 -1.60 3.33
N ILE A 24 1.49 -2.45 4.24
CA ILE A 24 2.58 -3.41 3.95
C ILE A 24 2.00 -4.83 3.90
N TYR A 25 2.09 -5.47 2.73
CA TYR A 25 1.59 -6.82 2.49
C TYR A 25 2.75 -7.82 2.42
N SER A 26 3.00 -8.53 3.52
CA SER A 26 4.07 -9.53 3.61
C SER A 26 3.93 -10.60 2.51
N GLY A 27 5.05 -10.89 1.82
CA GLY A 27 5.11 -11.88 0.73
C GLY A 27 4.64 -11.39 -0.64
N ALA A 28 4.03 -10.19 -0.71
CA ALA A 28 3.60 -9.62 -1.98
C ALA A 28 4.78 -8.98 -2.72
N PRO A 29 5.09 -9.40 -3.96
CA PRO A 29 6.13 -8.76 -4.76
C PRO A 29 5.64 -7.41 -5.32
N HIS A 30 6.56 -6.63 -5.89
CA HIS A 30 6.17 -5.48 -6.69
C HIS A 30 5.22 -5.91 -7.82
N ALA A 31 4.19 -5.10 -8.11
CA ALA A 31 3.12 -5.40 -9.06
C ALA A 31 2.17 -6.56 -8.66
N PHE A 32 1.94 -6.75 -7.35
CA PHE A 32 1.09 -7.83 -6.83
C PHE A 32 -0.38 -7.84 -7.29
N SER A 33 -0.89 -6.73 -7.82
CA SER A 33 -2.27 -6.60 -8.33
C SER A 33 -2.40 -6.87 -9.84
N VAL A 34 -1.30 -7.21 -10.53
CA VAL A 34 -1.34 -7.49 -11.96
C VAL A 34 -1.78 -8.94 -12.19
N PHE A 35 -3.07 -9.14 -12.46
CA PHE A 35 -3.64 -10.43 -12.80
C PHE A 35 -2.89 -11.13 -13.94
N GLY A 36 -2.67 -12.44 -13.79
CA GLY A 36 -2.00 -13.27 -14.79
C GLY A 36 -0.47 -13.13 -14.85
N SER A 37 0.13 -12.28 -14.01
CA SER A 37 1.58 -12.20 -13.84
C SER A 37 2.09 -13.18 -12.77
N ASP A 38 3.37 -13.54 -12.84
CA ASP A 38 4.06 -14.29 -11.76
C ASP A 38 4.08 -13.53 -10.43
N ALA A 39 3.87 -12.21 -10.48
CA ALA A 39 3.83 -11.35 -9.30
C ALA A 39 2.45 -11.33 -8.62
N TYR A 40 1.39 -11.82 -9.28
CA TYR A 40 0.03 -11.74 -8.74
C TYR A 40 -0.06 -12.40 -7.35
N HIS A 41 -0.55 -11.64 -6.37
CA HIS A 41 -0.68 -12.10 -5.00
C HIS A 41 -2.06 -11.77 -4.44
N GLU A 42 -3.00 -12.69 -4.63
CA GLU A 42 -4.45 -12.56 -4.34
C GLU A 42 -4.77 -11.90 -2.99
N ARG A 43 -4.14 -12.34 -1.90
CA ARG A 43 -4.41 -11.78 -0.57
C ARG A 43 -4.04 -10.29 -0.46
N ALA A 44 -2.97 -9.86 -1.14
CA ALA A 44 -2.50 -8.49 -1.08
C ALA A 44 -3.39 -7.60 -1.97
N ASP A 45 -3.73 -8.10 -3.16
CA ASP A 45 -4.68 -7.49 -4.07
C ASP A 45 -6.02 -7.19 -3.38
N GLN A 46 -6.71 -8.21 -2.86
CA GLN A 46 -8.02 -8.05 -2.20
C GLN A 46 -7.98 -7.05 -1.04
N ARG A 47 -6.99 -7.17 -0.15
CA ARG A 47 -6.88 -6.25 1.00
C ARG A 47 -6.58 -4.82 0.58
N SER A 48 -5.68 -4.63 -0.39
CA SER A 48 -5.36 -3.30 -0.89
C SER A 48 -6.55 -2.64 -1.58
N TRP A 49 -7.38 -3.44 -2.26
CA TRP A 49 -8.59 -2.97 -2.90
C TRP A 49 -9.68 -2.61 -1.87
N ASP A 50 -9.87 -3.43 -0.84
CA ASP A 50 -10.81 -3.13 0.25
C ASP A 50 -10.44 -1.82 0.96
N THR A 51 -9.16 -1.67 1.34
CA THR A 51 -8.63 -0.44 1.93
C THR A 51 -8.83 0.78 1.02
N PHE A 52 -8.56 0.64 -0.29
CA PHE A 52 -8.76 1.73 -1.24
C PHE A 52 -10.23 2.15 -1.35
N ASN A 53 -11.17 1.20 -1.34
CA ASN A 53 -12.61 1.53 -1.37
C ASN A 53 -13.05 2.24 -0.07
N VAL A 54 -12.57 1.80 1.09
CA VAL A 54 -12.82 2.51 2.36
C VAL A 54 -12.31 3.95 2.28
N TRP A 55 -11.09 4.14 1.77
CA TRP A 55 -10.54 5.49 1.58
C TRP A 55 -11.39 6.35 0.63
N LEU A 56 -11.92 5.77 -0.45
CA LEU A 56 -12.83 6.48 -1.35
C LEU A 56 -14.14 6.86 -0.66
N GLU A 57 -14.70 6.00 0.18
CA GLU A 57 -15.91 6.29 0.96
C GLU A 57 -15.70 7.43 1.97
N GLU A 58 -14.50 7.57 2.53
CA GLU A 58 -14.16 8.68 3.44
C GLU A 58 -13.99 10.03 2.72
N MET A 59 -13.65 9.99 1.43
CA MET A 59 -13.27 11.19 0.66
C MET A 59 -14.35 11.70 -0.30
N LEU A 60 -15.40 10.92 -0.57
CA LEU A 60 -16.52 11.26 -1.47
C LEU A 60 -17.77 11.70 -0.69
#